data_AF-A0A1Y4DMI6-F1
#
_entry.id   AF-A0A1Y4DMI6-F1
#
_cell.length_a   1.000
_cell.length_b   1.000
_cell.length_c   1.000
_cell.angle_alpha   90.00
_cell.angle_beta   90.00
_cell.angle_gamma   90.00
#
_symmetry.space_group_name_H-M   'P 1'
#
loop_
_entity.id
_entity.type
_entity.pdbx_description
1 polymer ?
#
loop_
_entity_poly.entity_id
_entity_poly.type
_entity_poly.pdbx_seq_one_letter_code
_entity_poly.pdbx_strand_id
1 'polypeptide(L)'
;MQIKWLAVLCLLFSGAGWLQAQAEAPEIVIEMHGEPSPVRESVSIWDKNARQLTKLFRGKNRTYVLYHVENVSSKDTTLSAQDGTEYAFVQYGSNDTDYRKFLFKAEDPQTFVACAADIKDVLAVNKKYKVNLGVSLRDFLRQYEEKATLMNLADNAAGKVYQVYQLNYSDINHKTPSPHYFVFEEDALLQTYDSDDAYYQFVGQISNNNKQLTAQQQAQQQARQEKLQQARQEALRRQNQPVRKALVSGGTAYDQAYMPRAVNATPLPALTPSKLPAGTPLPTPQ
;
A
#
# COMPACT_ATOMS: atom_id res chain seq x y z
N MET A 1 27.92 93.89 -5.76
CA MET A 1 29.37 94.20 -5.75
C MET A 1 30.10 92.98 -6.31
N GLN A 2 30.73 93.18 -7.48
CA GLN A 2 31.87 92.42 -8.07
C GLN A 2 31.78 90.88 -8.08
N ILE A 3 31.31 90.25 -9.17
CA ILE A 3 32.05 89.83 -10.39
C ILE A 3 33.32 89.03 -10.05
N LYS A 4 33.44 87.77 -10.53
CA LYS A 4 34.43 87.32 -11.56
C LYS A 4 34.76 85.80 -11.51
N TRP A 5 34.26 85.09 -12.54
CA TRP A 5 34.89 84.04 -13.38
C TRP A 5 35.39 82.74 -12.70
N LEU A 6 35.43 81.55 -13.30
CA LEU A 6 35.84 81.10 -14.64
C LEU A 6 35.43 79.58 -14.70
N ALA A 7 34.53 79.10 -15.55
CA ALA A 7 34.70 78.73 -16.96
C ALA A 7 35.75 77.61 -17.23
N VAL A 8 35.24 76.51 -17.80
CA VAL A 8 35.79 75.74 -18.94
C VAL A 8 36.90 74.71 -18.60
N LEU A 9 36.61 73.40 -18.64
CA LEU A 9 36.46 72.49 -19.80
C LEU A 9 37.82 71.98 -20.34
N CYS A 10 37.90 70.64 -20.49
CA CYS A 10 38.77 69.91 -21.40
C CYS A 10 40.27 69.87 -21.00
N LEU A 11 41.03 68.79 -21.17
CA LEU A 11 40.95 67.65 -22.08
C LEU A 11 42.14 66.73 -21.73
N LEU A 12 42.03 65.43 -22.07
CA LEU A 12 43.12 64.47 -22.31
C LEU A 12 43.70 63.72 -21.08
N PHE A 13 44.05 62.44 -21.13
CA PHE A 13 43.78 61.30 -22.01
C PHE A 13 44.65 60.16 -21.45
N SER A 14 44.05 59.05 -20.99
CA SER A 14 44.68 57.72 -20.88
C SER A 14 43.80 56.84 -19.99
N GLY A 15 43.24 55.71 -20.40
CA GLY A 15 43.26 54.95 -21.65
C GLY A 15 42.05 54.01 -21.61
N ALA A 16 41.39 53.82 -22.74
CA ALA A 16 41.42 52.55 -23.46
C ALA A 16 40.84 51.36 -22.67
N GLY A 17 39.58 51.05 -22.97
CA GLY A 17 38.88 49.85 -22.51
C GLY A 17 37.46 49.84 -23.05
N TRP A 18 37.33 49.65 -24.36
CA TRP A 18 36.05 49.27 -24.97
C TRP A 18 35.60 47.94 -24.40
N LEU A 19 34.35 47.88 -23.92
CA LEU A 19 33.41 46.79 -24.18
C LEU A 19 32.02 47.30 -23.80
N GLN A 20 31.17 47.46 -24.80
CA GLN A 20 29.73 47.60 -24.60
C GLN A 20 29.20 46.32 -23.97
N ALA A 21 28.46 46.45 -22.86
CA ALA A 21 27.48 45.45 -22.44
C ALA A 21 26.14 46.16 -22.25
N GLN A 22 25.11 45.52 -22.79
CA GLN A 22 23.74 45.99 -22.94
C GLN A 22 23.09 46.46 -21.64
N ALA A 23 22.16 47.39 -21.82
CA ALA A 23 21.26 47.93 -20.82
C ALA A 23 20.68 46.86 -19.88
N GLU A 24 21.01 46.97 -18.59
CA GLU A 24 20.25 46.35 -17.51
C GLU A 24 18.92 47.11 -17.39
N ALA A 25 17.82 46.38 -17.59
CA ALA A 25 16.48 46.87 -17.26
C ALA A 25 16.43 47.20 -15.75
N PRO A 26 15.75 48.27 -15.32
CA PRO A 26 15.66 48.60 -13.91
C PRO A 26 14.97 47.45 -13.17
N GLU A 27 15.73 46.76 -12.33
CA GLU A 27 15.23 45.78 -11.36
C GLU A 27 14.26 46.52 -10.42
N ILE A 28 12.97 46.19 -10.51
CA ILE A 28 11.98 46.69 -9.55
C ILE A 28 12.22 45.96 -8.25
N VAL A 29 13.02 46.56 -7.36
CA VAL A 29 13.14 46.12 -5.98
C VAL A 29 11.85 46.49 -5.27
N ILE A 30 10.97 45.51 -5.05
CA ILE A 30 9.84 45.65 -4.14
C ILE A 30 10.41 45.51 -2.73
N GLU A 31 10.77 46.63 -2.11
CA GLU A 31 11.06 46.66 -0.67
C GLU A 31 9.76 46.34 0.09
N MET A 32 9.60 45.07 0.47
CA MET A 32 8.57 44.68 1.41
C MET A 32 8.93 45.23 2.79
N HIS A 33 8.47 46.45 3.09
CA HIS A 33 8.34 46.91 4.46
C HIS A 33 7.21 46.12 5.14
N GLY A 34 7.49 44.88 5.51
CA GLY A 34 6.66 44.16 6.45
C GLY A 34 6.81 44.83 7.80
N GLU A 35 5.73 45.44 8.30
CA GLU A 35 5.65 45.74 9.73
C GLU A 35 6.04 44.48 10.51
N PRO A 36 6.84 44.58 11.59
CA PRO A 36 7.12 43.43 12.42
C PRO A 36 5.78 42.88 12.90
N SER A 37 5.45 41.65 12.48
CA SER A 37 4.26 40.96 12.98
C SER A 37 4.24 41.07 14.50
N PRO A 38 3.09 41.41 15.11
CA PRO A 38 2.99 41.55 16.55
C PRO A 38 3.55 40.29 17.22
N VAL A 39 4.33 40.49 18.30
CA VAL A 39 4.93 39.40 19.08
C VAL A 39 3.83 38.39 19.41
N ARG A 40 3.95 37.21 18.82
CA ARG A 40 2.96 36.13 18.90
C ARG A 40 2.81 35.74 20.37
N GLU A 41 1.59 35.84 20.92
CA GLU A 41 1.25 35.06 22.12
C GLU A 41 1.15 33.59 21.67
N SER A 42 2.28 32.89 21.70
CA SER A 42 2.32 31.48 21.36
C SER A 42 1.60 30.67 22.44
N VAL A 43 0.79 29.69 22.01
CA VAL A 43 0.19 28.75 22.92
C VAL A 43 1.14 27.58 23.06
N SER A 44 1.83 27.50 24.20
CA SER A 44 2.57 26.29 24.56
C SER A 44 1.59 25.11 24.70
N ILE A 45 1.70 24.15 23.80
CA ILE A 45 0.93 22.89 23.84
C ILE A 45 1.47 21.93 24.91
N TRP A 46 2.71 22.13 25.34
CA TRP A 46 3.41 21.27 26.28
C TRP A 46 2.97 21.54 27.72
N ASP A 47 2.70 22.80 28.04
CA ASP A 47 2.31 23.22 29.40
C ASP A 47 0.83 23.01 29.73
N LYS A 48 0.02 22.61 28.74
CA LYS A 48 -1.43 22.42 28.90
C LYS A 48 -1.79 20.96 28.69
N ASN A 49 -2.66 20.38 29.51
CA ASN A 49 -3.18 19.02 29.24
C ASN A 49 -4.22 19.00 28.10
N ALA A 50 -4.59 17.80 27.63
CA ALA A 50 -5.55 17.61 26.55
C ALA A 50 -6.88 18.34 26.77
N ARG A 51 -7.39 18.34 28.01
CA ARG A 51 -8.65 19.01 28.36
C ARG A 51 -8.53 20.53 28.26
N GLN A 52 -7.43 21.11 28.71
CA GLN A 52 -7.16 22.55 28.60
C GLN A 52 -7.04 22.98 27.14
N LEU A 53 -6.28 22.23 26.32
CA LEU A 53 -6.15 22.48 24.89
C LEU A 53 -7.49 22.33 24.16
N THR A 54 -8.25 21.30 24.50
CA THR A 54 -9.58 21.07 23.88
C THR A 54 -10.53 22.23 24.18
N LYS A 55 -10.50 22.78 25.40
CA LYS A 55 -11.31 23.96 25.75
C LYS A 55 -10.84 25.22 25.01
N LEU A 56 -9.53 25.42 24.92
CA LEU A 56 -8.93 26.60 24.30
C LEU A 56 -9.24 26.69 22.79
N PHE A 57 -9.18 25.56 22.09
CA PHE A 57 -9.38 25.50 20.63
C PHE A 57 -10.80 25.12 20.21
N ARG A 58 -11.72 24.96 21.16
CA ARG A 58 -13.12 24.58 20.87
C ARG A 58 -13.76 25.58 19.90
N GLY A 59 -14.32 25.07 18.80
CA GLY A 59 -15.01 25.87 17.79
C GLY A 59 -14.07 26.72 16.91
N LYS A 60 -12.75 26.55 17.04
CA LYS A 60 -11.77 27.17 16.16
C LYS A 60 -11.54 26.27 14.95
N ASN A 61 -11.21 26.89 13.82
CA ASN A 61 -10.81 26.16 12.63
C ASN A 61 -9.35 25.73 12.73
N ARG A 62 -8.95 24.80 11.86
CA ARG A 62 -7.59 24.28 11.80
C ARG A 62 -6.58 25.40 11.62
N THR A 63 -6.80 26.33 10.69
CA THR A 63 -5.89 27.47 10.45
C THR A 63 -5.58 28.24 11.74
N TYR A 64 -6.60 28.54 12.55
CA TYR A 64 -6.41 29.19 13.84
C TYR A 64 -5.58 28.35 14.81
N VAL A 65 -5.83 27.04 14.88
CA VAL A 65 -5.07 26.12 15.75
C VAL A 65 -3.62 26.04 15.31
N LEU A 66 -3.36 25.77 14.02
CA LEU A 66 -2.00 25.69 13.48
C LEU A 66 -1.24 27.02 13.65
N TYR A 67 -1.95 28.15 13.51
CA TYR A 67 -1.36 29.48 13.68
C TYR A 67 -0.90 29.77 15.11
N HIS A 68 -1.39 29.07 16.14
CA HIS A 68 -1.01 29.33 17.54
C HIS A 68 -0.04 28.29 18.13
N VAL A 69 0.25 27.21 17.41
CA VAL A 69 1.11 26.13 17.90
C VAL A 69 2.53 26.24 17.32
N GLU A 70 3.54 26.00 18.15
CA GLU A 70 4.94 26.30 17.84
C GLU A 70 5.65 25.30 16.91
N ASN A 71 5.21 24.03 16.81
CA ASN A 71 5.91 22.98 16.05
C ASN A 71 4.95 22.00 15.35
N VAL A 72 4.56 22.26 14.10
CA VAL A 72 3.66 21.39 13.34
C VAL A 72 4.45 20.22 12.74
N SER A 73 4.07 18.97 13.04
CA SER A 73 4.55 17.82 12.25
C SER A 73 3.88 17.86 10.88
N SER A 74 4.62 17.52 9.82
CA SER A 74 4.14 17.59 8.44
C SER A 74 3.12 16.50 8.04
N LYS A 75 2.69 15.64 8.98
CA LYS A 75 1.78 14.54 8.68
C LYS A 75 0.33 14.97 8.86
N ASP A 76 -0.32 15.24 7.74
CA ASP A 76 -1.77 15.25 7.63
C ASP A 76 -2.26 13.87 7.21
N THR A 77 -3.17 13.31 8.01
CA THR A 77 -3.83 12.05 7.67
C THR A 77 -5.32 12.21 7.86
N THR A 78 -6.08 11.76 6.85
CA THR A 78 -7.53 11.66 6.94
C THR A 78 -7.89 10.27 7.45
N LEU A 79 -8.79 10.22 8.41
CA LEU A 79 -9.29 9.00 9.05
C LEU A 79 -10.80 8.95 8.84
N SER A 80 -11.31 7.79 8.46
CA SER A 80 -12.74 7.53 8.44
C SER A 80 -13.12 6.82 9.74
N ALA A 81 -14.11 7.36 10.45
CA ALA A 81 -14.73 6.69 11.58
C ALA A 81 -15.61 5.53 11.10
N GLN A 82 -15.97 4.63 12.02
CA GLN A 82 -16.83 3.48 11.72
C GLN A 82 -18.22 3.87 11.18
N ASP A 83 -18.71 5.07 11.50
CA ASP A 83 -19.99 5.60 11.02
C ASP A 83 -19.89 6.33 9.67
N GLY A 84 -18.70 6.33 9.04
CA GLY A 84 -18.42 7.02 7.79
C GLY A 84 -18.05 8.49 7.94
N THR A 85 -18.05 9.05 9.17
CA THR A 85 -17.61 10.42 9.39
C THR A 85 -16.11 10.55 9.16
N GLU A 86 -15.70 11.51 8.35
CA GLU A 86 -14.28 11.77 8.10
C GLU A 86 -13.71 12.80 9.07
N TYR A 87 -12.52 12.50 9.56
CA TYR A 87 -11.73 13.37 10.42
C TYR A 87 -10.35 13.57 9.83
N ALA A 88 -9.79 14.76 10.02
CA ALA A 88 -8.39 15.01 9.78
C ALA A 88 -7.68 15.02 11.14
N PHE A 89 -6.48 14.44 11.24
CA PHE A 89 -5.67 14.62 12.43
C PHE A 89 -4.29 15.16 12.09
N VAL A 90 -3.76 15.92 13.05
CA VAL A 90 -2.40 16.47 13.01
C VAL A 90 -1.69 16.04 14.28
N GLN A 91 -0.48 15.50 14.12
CA GLN A 91 0.41 15.19 15.24
C GLN A 91 1.41 16.33 15.44
N TYR A 92 1.75 16.63 16.69
CA TYR A 92 2.73 17.63 17.06
C TYR A 92 3.80 16.98 17.91
N GLY A 93 5.05 17.08 17.46
CA GLY A 93 6.15 16.29 17.99
C GLY A 93 7.09 15.81 16.90
N SER A 94 8.37 15.65 17.24
CA SER A 94 9.38 15.18 16.29
C SER A 94 9.38 13.65 16.12
N ASN A 95 8.84 12.93 17.11
CA ASN A 95 8.85 11.46 17.18
C ASN A 95 7.47 10.93 17.60
N ASP A 96 7.23 9.63 17.41
CA ASP A 96 6.00 8.94 17.85
C ASP A 96 5.78 8.98 19.36
N THR A 97 6.80 9.38 20.14
CA THR A 97 6.74 9.57 21.60
C THR A 97 6.17 10.91 22.05
N ASP A 98 5.92 11.85 21.13
CA ASP A 98 5.27 13.14 21.42
C ASP A 98 3.79 13.07 21.00
N TYR A 99 2.91 12.87 21.98
CA TYR A 99 1.51 12.45 21.73
C TYR A 99 0.52 13.57 21.55
N ARG A 100 0.95 14.79 21.20
CA ARG A 100 0.01 15.89 20.98
C ARG A 100 -0.68 15.69 19.65
N LYS A 101 -1.78 14.96 19.67
CA LYS A 101 -2.62 14.70 18.49
C LYS A 101 -3.85 15.58 18.57
N PHE A 102 -4.12 16.34 17.51
CA PHE A 102 -5.31 17.16 17.38
C PHE A 102 -6.20 16.57 16.28
N LEU A 103 -7.46 16.35 16.63
CA LEU A 103 -8.49 15.83 15.75
C LEU A 103 -9.38 16.99 15.27
N PHE A 104 -9.65 17.02 13.97
CA PHE A 104 -10.51 17.96 13.28
C PHE A 104 -11.56 17.20 12.47
N LYS A 105 -12.71 17.80 12.21
CA LYS A 105 -13.62 17.31 11.16
C LYS A 105 -12.98 17.52 9.79
N ALA A 106 -13.07 16.53 8.90
CA ALA A 106 -12.58 16.66 7.52
C ALA A 106 -13.59 17.41 6.62
N GLU A 107 -14.01 18.60 7.06
CA GLU A 107 -14.88 19.52 6.32
C GLU A 107 -14.10 20.80 5.98
N ASP A 108 -14.60 21.67 5.11
CA ASP A 108 -13.97 22.98 4.82
C ASP A 108 -14.87 24.12 5.34
N PRO A 109 -14.41 24.95 6.30
CA PRO A 109 -13.12 24.87 7.02
C PRO A 109 -13.08 23.75 8.07
N GLN A 110 -11.92 23.11 8.23
CA GLN A 110 -11.75 22.00 9.18
C GLN A 110 -11.95 22.48 10.62
N THR A 111 -12.98 21.99 11.31
CA THR A 111 -13.31 22.42 12.68
C THR A 111 -12.62 21.55 13.72
N PHE A 112 -12.03 22.15 14.76
CA PHE A 112 -11.38 21.44 15.86
C PHE A 112 -12.37 20.63 16.73
N VAL A 113 -12.00 19.40 17.07
CA VAL A 113 -12.84 18.43 17.79
C VAL A 113 -12.25 18.03 19.14
N ALA A 114 -11.02 17.53 19.15
CA ALA A 114 -10.40 16.96 20.34
C ALA A 114 -8.87 17.04 20.29
N CYS A 115 -8.26 17.03 21.48
CA CYS A 115 -6.82 16.88 21.64
C CYS A 115 -6.54 15.65 22.51
N ALA A 116 -5.50 14.90 22.17
CA ALA A 116 -4.87 13.92 23.03
C ALA A 116 -3.49 14.41 23.45
N ALA A 117 -3.11 14.16 24.70
CA ALA A 117 -1.82 14.54 25.28
C ALA A 117 -0.98 13.33 25.69
N ASP A 118 -1.64 12.23 26.00
CA ASP A 118 -1.03 10.95 26.34
C ASP A 118 -1.82 9.80 25.70
N ILE A 119 -1.36 8.57 25.92
CA ILE A 119 -1.97 7.36 25.37
C ILE A 119 -3.40 7.17 25.89
N LYS A 120 -3.68 7.53 27.15
CA LYS A 120 -5.03 7.40 27.74
C LYS A 120 -6.01 8.30 27.00
N ASP A 121 -5.60 9.53 26.71
CA ASP A 121 -6.39 10.47 25.92
C ASP A 121 -6.58 9.96 24.49
N VAL A 122 -5.54 9.39 23.86
CA VAL A 122 -5.67 8.80 22.51
C VAL A 122 -6.71 7.68 22.51
N LEU A 123 -6.62 6.75 23.46
CA LEU A 123 -7.58 5.64 23.60
C LEU A 123 -9.01 6.16 23.87
N ALA A 124 -9.16 7.19 24.70
CA ALA A 124 -10.45 7.82 24.97
C ALA A 124 -11.04 8.50 23.72
N VAL A 125 -10.20 9.19 22.93
CA VAL A 125 -10.62 9.83 21.67
C VAL A 125 -10.98 8.78 20.63
N ASN A 126 -10.18 7.72 20.47
CA ASN A 126 -10.48 6.60 19.59
C ASN A 126 -11.84 5.97 19.92
N LYS A 127 -12.11 5.70 21.20
CA LYS A 127 -13.40 5.18 21.67
C LYS A 127 -14.56 6.13 21.39
N LYS A 128 -14.39 7.42 21.73
CA LYS A 128 -15.46 8.42 21.64
C LYS A 128 -15.87 8.71 20.20
N TYR A 129 -14.90 8.84 19.29
CA TYR A 129 -15.14 9.22 17.89
C TYR A 129 -15.05 8.04 16.93
N LYS A 130 -14.86 6.82 17.43
CA LYS A 130 -14.73 5.58 16.64
C LYS A 130 -13.69 5.69 15.52
N VAL A 131 -12.56 6.33 15.84
CA VAL A 131 -11.40 6.53 14.95
C VAL A 131 -10.19 5.77 15.49
N ASN A 132 -9.17 5.61 14.66
CA ASN A 132 -7.87 5.13 15.09
C ASN A 132 -6.80 6.20 14.83
N LEU A 133 -6.49 7.00 15.85
CA LEU A 133 -5.43 8.01 15.82
C LEU A 133 -4.00 7.44 15.79
N GLY A 134 -3.86 6.11 15.84
CA GLY A 134 -2.59 5.40 15.93
C GLY A 134 -2.04 5.39 17.36
N VAL A 135 -1.74 4.19 17.86
CA VAL A 135 -0.99 3.97 19.10
C VAL A 135 0.08 2.94 18.76
N SER A 136 1.35 3.24 19.03
CA SER A 136 2.41 2.27 18.80
C SER A 136 2.42 1.19 19.88
N LEU A 137 2.91 -0.01 19.55
CA LEU A 137 3.04 -1.08 20.54
C LEU A 137 4.03 -0.66 21.63
N ARG A 138 5.16 -0.07 21.23
CA ARG A 138 6.17 0.44 22.16
C ARG A 138 5.58 1.41 23.19
N ASP A 139 4.75 2.33 22.74
CA ASP A 139 4.16 3.35 23.60
C ASP A 139 3.14 2.74 24.55
N PHE A 140 2.30 1.84 24.05
CA PHE A 140 1.36 1.07 24.86
C PHE A 140 2.09 0.30 25.97
N LEU A 141 3.15 -0.42 25.62
CA LEU A 141 3.94 -1.19 26.58
C LEU A 141 4.60 -0.31 27.63
N ARG A 142 5.18 0.84 27.25
CA ARG A 142 5.76 1.78 28.21
C ARG A 142 4.80 2.15 29.35
N GLN A 143 3.49 2.19 29.08
CA GLN A 143 2.48 2.55 30.05
C GLN A 143 1.81 1.35 30.76
N TYR A 144 1.74 0.20 30.09
CA TYR A 144 0.89 -0.92 30.50
C TYR A 144 1.60 -2.29 30.56
N GLU A 145 2.89 -2.39 30.25
CA GLU A 145 3.63 -3.67 30.17
C GLU A 145 3.44 -4.54 31.41
N GLU A 146 3.61 -4.00 32.61
CA GLU A 146 3.48 -4.77 33.86
C GLU A 146 2.05 -5.24 34.17
N LYS A 147 1.04 -4.65 33.51
CA LYS A 147 -0.39 -4.90 33.78
C LYS A 147 -1.07 -5.67 32.67
N ALA A 148 -0.43 -5.78 31.52
CA ALA A 148 -1.00 -6.35 30.33
C ALA A 148 -0.56 -7.80 30.15
N THR A 149 -1.51 -8.68 29.85
CA THR A 149 -1.23 -10.08 29.52
C THR A 149 -1.19 -10.24 28.01
N LEU A 150 -0.05 -10.68 27.46
CA LEU A 150 0.11 -10.94 26.04
C LEU A 150 -0.50 -12.30 25.64
N MET A 151 -1.22 -12.30 24.53
CA MET A 151 -1.66 -13.47 23.78
C MET A 151 -1.34 -13.25 22.31
N ASN A 152 -0.73 -14.25 21.66
CA ASN A 152 -0.45 -14.18 20.22
C ASN A 152 -1.53 -14.94 19.45
N LEU A 153 -2.09 -14.31 18.41
CA LEU A 153 -3.07 -14.92 17.52
C LEU A 153 -2.49 -14.99 16.11
N ALA A 154 -2.40 -16.20 15.57
CA ALA A 154 -1.96 -16.41 14.19
C ALA A 154 -3.18 -16.47 13.25
N ASP A 155 -3.23 -15.56 12.28
CA ASP A 155 -4.14 -15.60 11.16
C ASP A 155 -3.37 -16.08 9.92
N ASN A 156 -3.29 -17.40 9.77
CA ASN A 156 -2.58 -18.05 8.67
C ASN A 156 -3.26 -17.78 7.32
N ALA A 157 -4.57 -17.51 7.33
CA ALA A 157 -5.31 -17.15 6.13
C ALA A 157 -4.90 -15.76 5.60
N ALA A 158 -4.72 -14.79 6.50
CA ALA A 158 -4.20 -13.48 6.15
C ALA A 158 -2.67 -13.40 6.08
N GLY A 159 -1.96 -14.42 6.57
CA GLY A 159 -0.49 -14.41 6.70
C GLY A 159 0.00 -13.45 7.78
N LYS A 160 -0.82 -13.19 8.80
CA LYS A 160 -0.58 -12.18 9.85
C LYS A 160 -0.48 -12.81 11.22
N VAL A 161 0.24 -12.15 12.12
CA VAL A 161 0.26 -12.46 13.55
C VAL A 161 -0.16 -11.22 14.31
N TYR A 162 -1.19 -11.36 15.13
CA TYR A 162 -1.67 -10.30 15.99
C TYR A 162 -1.16 -10.51 17.41
N GLN A 163 -0.65 -9.44 18.00
CA GLN A 163 -0.27 -9.38 19.41
C GLN A 163 -1.43 -8.77 20.19
N VAL A 164 -2.09 -9.57 21.02
CA VAL A 164 -3.24 -9.12 21.81
C VAL A 164 -2.82 -8.93 23.25
N TYR A 165 -3.01 -7.73 23.75
CA TYR A 165 -2.78 -7.39 25.15
C TYR A 165 -4.11 -7.28 25.89
N GLN A 166 -4.33 -8.16 26.86
CA GLN A 166 -5.45 -8.06 27.78
C GLN A 166 -5.06 -7.17 28.97
N LEU A 167 -5.89 -6.19 29.28
CA LEU A 167 -5.68 -5.28 30.39
C LEU A 167 -7.01 -4.98 31.08
N ASN A 168 -7.02 -4.98 32.42
CA ASN A 168 -8.12 -4.40 33.19
C ASN A 168 -8.04 -2.87 33.09
N TYR A 169 -8.65 -2.33 32.05
CA TYR A 169 -8.53 -0.94 31.65
C TYR A 169 -9.69 -0.12 32.23
N SER A 170 -9.38 1.11 32.66
CA SER A 170 -10.37 2.13 32.99
C SER A 170 -10.14 3.35 32.09
N ASP A 171 -11.23 3.84 31.52
CA ASP A 171 -11.25 5.05 30.71
C ASP A 171 -11.52 6.27 31.60
N ILE A 172 -11.14 7.46 31.14
CA ILE A 172 -11.47 8.75 31.76
C ILE A 172 -12.98 8.86 32.00
N ASN A 173 -13.79 8.31 31.11
CA ASN A 173 -15.26 8.30 31.22
C ASN A 173 -15.81 7.08 32.00
N HIS A 174 -15.04 6.00 32.14
CA HIS A 174 -15.46 4.75 32.80
C HIS A 174 -14.41 4.32 33.82
N LYS A 175 -14.57 4.79 35.06
CA LYS A 175 -13.56 4.63 36.11
C LYS A 175 -13.42 3.19 36.64
N THR A 176 -14.44 2.36 36.43
CA THR A 176 -14.41 0.95 36.85
C THR A 176 -13.55 0.15 35.89
N PRO A 177 -12.45 -0.48 36.35
CA PRO A 177 -11.61 -1.30 35.49
C PRO A 177 -12.40 -2.51 34.98
N SER A 178 -12.27 -2.80 33.68
CA SER A 178 -12.89 -3.94 33.01
C SER A 178 -11.94 -4.53 31.98
N PRO A 179 -12.04 -5.83 31.66
CA PRO A 179 -11.15 -6.45 30.69
C PRO A 179 -11.33 -5.79 29.32
N HIS A 180 -10.22 -5.30 28.77
CA HIS A 180 -10.12 -4.80 27.40
C HIS A 180 -9.00 -5.55 26.69
N TYR A 181 -9.18 -5.77 25.40
CA TYR A 181 -8.22 -6.45 24.54
C TYR A 181 -7.73 -5.48 23.47
N PHE A 182 -6.44 -5.19 23.49
CA PHE A 182 -5.77 -4.30 22.54
C PHE A 182 -5.04 -5.17 21.51
N VAL A 183 -5.51 -5.16 20.27
CA VAL A 183 -4.97 -5.97 19.17
C VAL A 183 -4.00 -5.13 18.37
N PHE A 184 -2.73 -5.55 18.35
CA PHE A 184 -1.67 -4.96 17.56
C PHE A 184 -1.35 -5.84 16.36
N GLU A 185 -1.09 -5.20 15.23
CA GLU A 185 -0.43 -5.77 14.07
C GLU A 185 0.93 -5.08 13.95
N GLU A 186 2.02 -5.84 14.06
CA GLU A 186 3.37 -5.30 14.17
C GLU A 186 3.47 -4.24 15.29
N ASP A 187 3.79 -2.99 14.97
CA ASP A 187 3.89 -1.89 15.93
C ASP A 187 2.63 -1.01 15.99
N ALA A 188 1.52 -1.37 15.33
CA ALA A 188 0.33 -0.52 15.25
C ALA A 188 -0.88 -1.14 15.95
N LEU A 189 -1.53 -0.37 16.83
CA LEU A 189 -2.83 -0.73 17.39
C LEU A 189 -3.86 -0.79 16.25
N LEU A 190 -4.39 -1.97 15.98
CA LEU A 190 -5.39 -2.21 14.95
C LEU A 190 -6.80 -1.98 15.50
N GLN A 191 -7.11 -2.60 16.65
CA GLN A 191 -8.46 -2.62 17.20
C GLN A 191 -8.42 -2.76 18.73
N THR A 192 -9.47 -2.25 19.39
CA THR A 192 -9.71 -2.48 20.82
C THR A 192 -11.08 -3.13 20.99
N TYR A 193 -11.14 -4.15 21.84
CA TYR A 193 -12.39 -4.80 22.28
C TYR A 193 -12.58 -4.54 23.77
N ASP A 194 -13.77 -4.09 24.15
CA ASP A 194 -14.13 -3.68 25.53
C ASP A 194 -14.89 -4.77 26.30
N SER A 195 -14.99 -5.97 25.74
CA SER A 195 -15.64 -7.12 26.35
C SER A 195 -15.07 -8.44 25.84
N ASP A 196 -15.16 -9.47 26.68
CA ASP A 196 -14.78 -10.84 26.35
C ASP A 196 -15.57 -11.35 25.14
N ASP A 197 -16.87 -11.09 25.07
CA ASP A 197 -17.73 -11.56 23.98
C ASP A 197 -17.26 -11.03 22.61
N ALA A 198 -16.99 -9.72 22.51
CA ALA A 198 -16.52 -9.11 21.27
C ALA A 198 -15.13 -9.64 20.88
N TYR A 199 -14.25 -9.83 21.86
CA TYR A 199 -12.93 -10.41 21.64
C TYR A 199 -13.01 -11.87 21.15
N TYR A 200 -13.82 -12.71 21.79
CA TYR A 200 -13.97 -14.11 21.39
C TYR A 200 -14.67 -14.29 20.04
N GLN A 201 -15.55 -13.35 19.65
CA GLN A 201 -16.06 -13.32 18.28
C GLN A 201 -14.93 -13.09 17.26
N PHE A 202 -14.02 -12.15 17.52
CA PHE A 202 -12.85 -11.93 16.67
C PHE A 202 -11.91 -13.14 16.62
N VAL A 203 -11.60 -13.75 17.76
CA VAL A 203 -10.81 -15.00 17.81
C VAL A 203 -11.51 -16.13 17.03
N GLY A 204 -12.83 -16.24 17.16
CA GLY A 204 -13.63 -17.20 16.43
C GLY A 204 -13.57 -17.00 14.91
N GLN A 205 -13.60 -15.76 14.44
CA GLN A 205 -13.41 -15.43 13.02
C GLN A 205 -12.05 -15.88 12.51
N ILE A 206 -10.95 -15.57 13.23
CA ILE A 206 -9.60 -16.03 12.86
C ILE A 206 -9.53 -17.56 12.82
N SER A 207 -10.09 -18.24 13.83
CA SER A 207 -10.15 -19.70 13.88
C SER A 207 -10.87 -20.30 12.67
N ASN A 208 -12.00 -19.71 12.28
CA ASN A 208 -12.78 -20.15 11.13
C ASN A 208 -12.02 -19.93 9.81
N ASN A 209 -11.36 -18.79 9.64
CA ASN A 209 -10.53 -18.50 8.47
C ASN A 209 -9.40 -19.53 8.32
N ASN A 210 -8.71 -19.86 9.41
CA ASN A 210 -7.64 -20.85 9.42
C ASN A 210 -8.15 -22.27 9.10
N LYS A 211 -9.33 -22.64 9.62
CA LYS A 211 -9.97 -23.93 9.28
C LYS A 211 -10.33 -24.00 7.79
N GLN A 212 -10.88 -22.92 7.23
CA GLN A 212 -11.20 -22.84 5.81
C GLN A 212 -9.96 -22.95 4.93
N LEU A 213 -8.87 -22.24 5.27
CA LEU A 213 -7.59 -22.36 4.59
C LEU A 213 -7.08 -23.81 4.61
N THR A 214 -7.13 -24.46 5.77
CA THR A 214 -6.67 -25.85 5.93
C THR A 214 -7.49 -26.81 5.05
N ALA A 215 -8.81 -26.66 5.04
CA ALA A 215 -9.70 -27.47 4.19
C ALA A 215 -9.40 -27.26 2.70
N GLN A 216 -9.17 -26.02 2.26
CA GLN A 216 -8.79 -25.70 0.88
C GLN A 216 -7.43 -26.33 0.52
N GLN A 217 -6.44 -26.25 1.40
CA GLN A 217 -5.13 -26.87 1.19
C GLN A 217 -5.23 -28.39 1.07
N GLN A 218 -6.02 -29.04 1.92
CA GLN A 218 -6.27 -30.49 1.85
C GLN A 218 -6.96 -30.88 0.53
N ALA A 219 -8.01 -30.16 0.13
CA ALA A 219 -8.69 -30.41 -1.14
C ALA A 219 -7.76 -30.24 -2.36
N GLN A 220 -6.90 -29.22 -2.34
CA GLN A 220 -5.90 -29.02 -3.39
C GLN A 220 -4.85 -30.14 -3.42
N GLN A 221 -4.41 -30.63 -2.26
CA GLN A 221 -3.46 -31.75 -2.18
C GLN A 221 -4.09 -33.03 -2.72
N GLN A 222 -5.35 -33.32 -2.36
CA GLN A 222 -6.10 -34.47 -2.90
C GLN A 222 -6.25 -34.37 -4.42
N ALA A 223 -6.69 -33.22 -4.94
CA ALA A 223 -6.81 -33.01 -6.39
C ALA A 223 -5.47 -33.15 -7.14
N ARG A 224 -4.33 -32.75 -6.52
CA ARG A 224 -3.00 -32.98 -7.10
C ARG A 224 -2.64 -34.46 -7.10
N GLN A 225 -2.94 -35.19 -6.04
CA GLN A 225 -2.69 -36.63 -5.98
C GLN A 225 -3.53 -37.39 -7.01
N GLU A 226 -4.81 -37.03 -7.17
CA GLU A 226 -5.68 -37.60 -8.20
C GLU A 226 -5.17 -37.35 -9.61
N LYS A 227 -4.75 -36.10 -9.93
CA LYS A 227 -4.14 -35.78 -11.22
C LYS A 227 -2.85 -36.56 -11.47
N LEU A 228 -2.00 -36.73 -10.45
CA LEU A 228 -0.78 -37.54 -10.56
C LEU A 228 -1.09 -39.02 -10.80
N GLN A 229 -2.13 -39.56 -10.15
CA GLN A 229 -2.57 -40.94 -10.37
C GLN A 229 -3.14 -41.13 -11.79
N GLN A 230 -3.98 -40.20 -12.26
CA GLN A 230 -4.52 -40.21 -13.63
C GLN A 230 -3.40 -40.14 -14.67
N ALA A 231 -2.43 -39.22 -14.50
CA ALA A 231 -1.29 -39.11 -15.40
C ALA A 231 -0.44 -40.39 -15.43
N ARG A 232 -0.24 -41.06 -14.28
CA ARG A 232 0.44 -42.37 -14.23
C ARG A 232 -0.35 -43.46 -14.97
N GLN A 233 -1.66 -43.50 -14.80
CA GLN A 233 -2.52 -44.46 -15.52
C GLN A 233 -2.52 -44.21 -17.03
N GLU A 234 -2.56 -42.95 -17.47
CA GLU A 234 -2.43 -42.58 -18.89
C GLU A 234 -1.07 -42.96 -19.47
N ALA A 235 0.02 -42.74 -18.72
CA ALA A 235 1.36 -43.15 -19.14
C ALA A 235 1.47 -44.67 -19.32
N LEU A 236 0.95 -45.45 -18.36
CA LEU A 236 0.88 -46.92 -18.47
C LEU A 236 0.03 -47.36 -19.67
N ARG A 237 -1.10 -46.68 -19.92
CA ARG A 237 -1.93 -46.95 -21.10
C ARG A 237 -1.20 -46.66 -22.40
N ARG A 238 -0.47 -45.55 -22.51
CA ARG A 238 0.34 -45.23 -23.70
C ARG A 238 1.48 -46.23 -23.92
N GLN A 239 2.09 -46.72 -22.85
CA GLN A 239 3.15 -47.73 -22.93
C GLN A 239 2.63 -49.08 -23.44
N ASN A 240 1.40 -49.46 -23.08
CA ASN A 240 0.75 -50.70 -23.50
C ASN A 240 -0.07 -50.57 -24.80
N GLN A 241 -0.08 -49.40 -25.46
CA GLN A 241 -0.72 -49.27 -26.77
C GLN A 241 0.19 -49.84 -27.86
N PRO A 242 -0.33 -50.69 -28.77
CA PRO A 242 0.45 -51.17 -29.89
C PRO A 242 0.81 -49.98 -30.78
N VAL A 243 2.07 -49.55 -30.72
CA VAL A 243 2.60 -48.53 -31.63
C VAL A 243 2.56 -49.13 -33.04
N ARG A 244 1.67 -48.61 -33.90
CA ARG A 244 1.82 -48.85 -35.34
C ARG A 244 3.16 -48.24 -35.73
N LYS A 245 4.16 -49.08 -36.00
CA LYS A 245 5.43 -48.66 -36.60
C LYS A 245 5.08 -47.99 -37.94
N ALA A 246 4.97 -46.66 -37.95
CA ALA A 246 5.16 -45.94 -39.18
C ALA A 246 6.57 -46.27 -39.65
N LEU A 247 6.72 -46.72 -40.90
CA LEU A 247 8.00 -46.83 -41.57
C LEU A 247 8.64 -45.44 -41.51
N VAL A 248 9.51 -45.22 -40.52
CA VAL A 248 10.35 -44.04 -40.45
C VAL A 248 11.32 -44.19 -41.61
N SER A 249 11.04 -43.51 -42.72
CA SER A 249 12.00 -43.34 -43.80
C SER A 249 13.18 -42.57 -43.22
N GLY A 250 14.23 -43.30 -42.86
CA GLY A 250 15.48 -42.74 -42.35
C GLY A 250 16.21 -41.98 -43.44
N GLY A 251 15.84 -40.72 -43.64
CA GLY A 251 16.59 -39.77 -44.44
C GLY A 251 16.64 -38.46 -43.68
N THR A 252 17.84 -38.02 -43.33
CA THR A 252 18.03 -36.66 -42.83
C THR A 252 17.81 -35.68 -43.99
N ALA A 253 17.50 -34.41 -43.71
CA ALA A 253 17.34 -33.39 -44.76
C ALA A 253 18.59 -33.25 -45.67
N TYR A 254 19.74 -33.76 -45.22
CA TYR A 254 20.99 -33.82 -45.97
C TYR A 254 20.97 -34.88 -47.08
N ASP A 255 20.21 -35.96 -46.92
CA ASP A 255 20.15 -37.10 -47.87
C ASP A 255 19.28 -36.78 -49.10
N GLN A 256 18.37 -35.81 -49.01
CA GLN A 256 17.50 -35.39 -50.12
C GLN A 256 18.24 -34.55 -51.18
N ALA A 257 19.40 -33.98 -50.85
CA ALA A 257 20.18 -33.14 -51.78
C ALA A 257 20.89 -33.94 -52.88
N TYR A 258 21.10 -35.24 -52.68
CA TYR A 258 21.88 -36.12 -53.58
C TYR A 258 21.04 -37.18 -54.29
N MET A 259 19.70 -37.09 -54.26
CA MET A 259 18.87 -37.94 -55.10
C MET A 259 18.90 -37.48 -56.57
N PRO A 260 19.04 -38.39 -57.55
CA PRO A 260 19.00 -38.01 -58.96
C PRO A 260 17.62 -37.42 -59.29
N ARG A 261 17.59 -36.15 -59.71
CA ARG A 261 16.35 -35.48 -60.14
C ARG A 261 15.84 -36.14 -61.42
N ALA A 262 14.59 -36.58 -61.42
CA ALA A 262 13.91 -37.03 -62.63
C ALA A 262 13.78 -35.86 -63.61
N VAL A 263 14.52 -35.93 -64.72
CA VAL A 263 14.42 -34.98 -65.82
C VAL A 263 13.27 -35.42 -66.73
N ASN A 264 12.22 -34.59 -66.81
CA ASN A 264 11.11 -34.62 -67.77
C ASN A 264 10.47 -35.99 -68.06
N ALA A 265 9.39 -36.32 -67.34
CA ALA A 265 8.42 -37.31 -67.82
C ALA A 265 7.43 -36.63 -68.78
N THR A 266 7.62 -36.82 -70.09
CA THR A 266 6.57 -36.65 -71.10
C THR A 266 5.35 -37.49 -70.72
N PRO A 267 4.11 -36.95 -70.73
CA PRO A 267 2.93 -37.74 -70.39
C PRO A 267 2.66 -38.80 -71.46
N LEU A 268 2.59 -40.07 -71.04
CA LEU A 268 2.17 -41.18 -71.90
C LEU A 268 0.66 -41.08 -72.18
N PRO A 269 0.21 -41.31 -73.43
CA PRO A 269 -1.18 -41.13 -73.81
C PRO A 269 -2.09 -42.24 -73.26
N ALA A 270 -3.32 -41.86 -72.90
CA ALA A 270 -4.34 -42.75 -72.39
C ALA A 270 -4.80 -43.76 -73.46
N LEU A 271 -4.76 -45.06 -73.12
CA LEU A 271 -5.39 -46.12 -73.91
C LEU A 271 -6.65 -46.62 -73.18
N THR A 272 -7.79 -46.39 -73.82
CA THR A 272 -9.15 -46.85 -73.50
C THR A 272 -9.34 -48.36 -73.76
N PRO A 273 -10.45 -48.97 -73.26
CA PRO A 273 -10.56 -50.42 -73.04
C PRO A 273 -11.23 -51.19 -74.19
N SER A 274 -10.87 -52.46 -74.42
CA SER A 274 -11.82 -53.48 -74.93
C SER A 274 -11.29 -54.92 -75.08
N LYS A 275 -12.16 -55.84 -74.62
CA LYS A 275 -12.59 -57.13 -75.20
C LYS A 275 -11.77 -58.44 -75.00
N LEU A 276 -12.42 -59.30 -74.20
CA LEU A 276 -12.41 -60.77 -74.02
C LEU A 276 -12.20 -61.63 -75.29
N PRO A 277 -11.82 -62.93 -75.16
CA PRO A 277 -12.81 -64.03 -75.02
C PRO A 277 -12.40 -65.08 -73.94
N ALA A 278 -13.29 -65.57 -73.07
CA ALA A 278 -14.32 -66.64 -73.21
C ALA A 278 -13.79 -68.09 -73.08
N GLY A 279 -14.30 -68.81 -72.06
CA GLY A 279 -14.42 -70.28 -72.00
C GLY A 279 -13.42 -71.01 -71.08
N THR A 280 -13.75 -71.32 -69.81
CA THR A 280 -14.45 -72.53 -69.25
C THR A 280 -13.61 -73.82 -69.18
N PRO A 281 -13.83 -74.72 -68.20
CA PRO A 281 -13.96 -74.55 -66.75
C PRO A 281 -13.12 -75.59 -65.93
N LEU A 282 -13.21 -75.51 -64.60
CA LEU A 282 -12.59 -76.38 -63.57
C LEU A 282 -12.93 -77.88 -63.67
N PRO A 283 -12.14 -78.73 -62.99
CA PRO A 283 -12.72 -79.79 -62.16
C PRO A 283 -12.33 -79.64 -60.68
N THR A 284 -13.37 -79.68 -59.84
CA THR A 284 -13.33 -79.85 -58.38
C THR A 284 -13.28 -81.36 -58.02
N PRO A 285 -13.46 -81.75 -56.75
CA PRO A 285 -12.45 -82.30 -55.85
C PRO A 285 -12.55 -83.82 -55.65
N GLN A 286 -11.50 -84.44 -55.08
CA GLN A 286 -11.63 -85.58 -54.15
C GLN A 286 -10.55 -85.44 -53.07
#